data_AF-A0AB37D1T1-F1
#
_entry.id   AF-A0AB37D1T1-F1
#
_cell.length_a   1.000
_cell.length_b   1.000
_cell.length_c   1.000
_cell.angle_alpha   90.00
_cell.angle_beta   90.00
_cell.angle_gamma   90.00
#
_symmetry.space_group_name_H-M   'P 1'
#
loop_
_entity.id
_entity.type
_entity.pdbx_description
1 polymer ?
#
loop_
_entity_poly.entity_id
_entity_poly.type
_entity_poly.pdbx_seq_one_letter_code
_entity_poly.pdbx_strand_id
1 'polypeptide(L)' 'MSINVMLADMTDKYEGDSLENASVTKIHYQNGDMEVESIGDTSYLEEGEE' A
#
# COMPACT_ATOMS: atom_id res chain seq x y z
N MET A 1 -15.98 2.13 -3.58
CA MET A 1 -14.71 1.86 -4.28
C MET A 1 -13.63 1.96 -3.24
N SER A 2 -13.08 0.82 -2.83
CA SER A 2 -12.04 0.73 -1.79
C SER A 2 -10.66 0.81 -2.43
N ILE A 3 -9.66 1.21 -1.64
CA ILE A 3 -8.23 1.20 -2.01
C ILE A 3 -7.80 -0.15 -2.60
N ASN A 4 -8.40 -1.26 -2.15
CA ASN A 4 -8.14 -2.62 -2.63
C ASN A 4 -8.35 -2.76 -4.14
N VAL A 5 -9.37 -2.10 -4.70
CA VAL A 5 -9.64 -2.15 -6.15
C VAL A 5 -8.57 -1.40 -6.93
N MET A 6 -8.08 -0.27 -6.40
CA MET A 6 -6.97 0.48 -7.00
C MET A 6 -5.68 -0.34 -6.99
N LEU A 7 -5.37 -1.01 -5.88
CA LEU A 7 -4.17 -1.84 -5.78
C LEU A 7 -4.21 -3.05 -6.71
N ALA A 8 -5.36 -3.72 -6.81
CA ALA A 8 -5.54 -4.85 -7.73
C ALA A 8 -5.37 -4.47 -9.21
N ASP A 9 -5.68 -3.21 -9.58
CA ASP A 9 -5.49 -2.70 -10.93
C ASP A 9 -4.04 -2.23 -11.18
N MET A 10 -3.39 -1.66 -10.15
CA MET A 10 -2.05 -1.07 -10.27
C MET A 10 -0.90 -2.07 -10.17
N THR A 11 -1.08 -3.20 -9.47
CA THR A 11 0.02 -4.13 -9.22
C THR A 11 -0.44 -5.56 -8.97
N ASP A 12 0.33 -6.53 -9.45
CA ASP A 12 0.17 -7.94 -9.13
C ASP A 12 0.63 -8.29 -7.70
N LYS A 13 1.27 -7.36 -6.99
CA LYS A 13 1.74 -7.56 -5.60
C LYS A 13 0.58 -7.64 -4.59
N TYR A 14 -0.62 -7.21 -4.97
CA TYR A 14 -1.78 -7.22 -4.10
C TYR A 14 -2.58 -8.52 -4.27
N GLU A 15 -2.59 -9.38 -3.25
CA GLU A 15 -3.22 -10.70 -3.31
C GLU A 15 -4.70 -10.72 -2.89
N GLY A 16 -5.29 -9.56 -2.62
CA GLY A 16 -6.71 -9.42 -2.25
C GLY A 16 -6.98 -9.37 -0.74
N ASP A 17 -5.95 -9.32 0.09
CA ASP A 17 -6.09 -9.26 1.55
C ASP A 17 -6.70 -7.95 2.04
N SER A 18 -7.40 -8.00 3.18
CA SER A 18 -7.89 -6.79 3.82
C SER A 18 -6.73 -5.99 4.38
N LEU A 19 -6.76 -4.67 4.18
CA LEU A 19 -5.78 -3.77 4.77
C LEU A 19 -6.15 -3.48 6.22
N GLU A 20 -5.14 -3.48 7.09
CA GLU A 20 -5.31 -3.08 8.48
C GLU A 20 -5.57 -1.57 8.59
N ASN A 21 -6.32 -1.17 9.62
CA ASN A 21 -6.53 0.25 9.90
C ASN A 21 -5.19 0.92 10.22
N ALA A 22 -5.02 2.15 9.73
CA ALA A 22 -3.78 2.93 9.85
C ALA A 22 -2.54 2.31 9.15
N SER A 23 -2.71 1.24 8.38
CA SER A 23 -1.65 0.75 7.50
C SER A 23 -1.32 1.74 6.38
N VAL A 24 -0.07 1.72 5.94
CA VAL A 24 0.49 2.60 4.91
C VAL A 24 0.74 1.77 3.65
N THR A 25 0.40 2.33 2.50
CA THR A 25 0.78 1.77 1.20
C THR A 25 1.67 2.77 0.49
N LYS A 26 2.90 2.37 0.16
CA LYS A 26 3.91 3.25 -0.41
C LYS A 26 4.05 2.99 -1.90
N ILE A 27 3.87 4.06 -2.67
CA ILE A 27 3.89 4.03 -4.14
C ILE A 27 4.86 5.10 -4.62
N HIS A 28 5.85 4.71 -5.43
CA HIS A 28 6.69 5.64 -6.17
C HIS A 28 6.04 6.00 -7.50
N TYR A 29 6.09 7.27 -7.84
CA TYR A 29 5.70 7.76 -9.16
C TYR A 29 6.85 8.52 -9.79
N GLN A 30 7.24 8.13 -11.00
CA GLN A 30 8.25 8.84 -11.77
C GLN A 30 7.94 8.76 -13.26
N ASN A 31 7.85 9.93 -13.92
CA ASN A 31 7.69 10.03 -15.38
C ASN A 31 6.51 9.26 -16.00
N GLY A 32 5.43 9.04 -15.24
CA GLY A 32 4.27 8.28 -15.72
C GLY A 32 4.28 6.82 -15.28
N ASP A 33 5.40 6.31 -14.80
CA ASP A 33 5.54 4.97 -14.24
C ASP A 33 5.20 4.98 -12.74
N MET A 34 4.41 3.99 -12.31
CA MET A 34 4.06 3.76 -10.91
C MET A 34 4.66 2.44 -10.45
N GLU A 35 5.38 2.46 -9.33
CA GLU A 35 5.91 1.27 -8.66
C GLU A 35 5.36 1.20 -7.24
N VAL A 36 4.67 0.11 -6.91
CA VAL A 36 4.23 -0.15 -5.54
C VAL A 36 5.39 -0.73 -4.75
N GLU A 37 5.91 0.00 -3.76
CA GLU A 37 7.01 -0.45 -2.89
C GLU A 37 6.48 -1.40 -1.80
N SER A 38 5.48 -0.97 -1.04
CA SER A 38 4.88 -1.73 0.06
C SER A 38 3.37 -1.54 0.12
N ILE A 39 2.65 -2.56 0.60
CA ILE A 39 1.20 -2.55 0.79
C ILE A 39 0.93 -2.96 2.24
N GLY A 40 0.06 -2.21 2.93
CA GLY A 40 -0.40 -2.60 4.27
C GLY A 40 0.66 -2.52 5.38
N ASP A 41 1.64 -1.63 5.25
CA ASP A 41 2.75 -1.47 6.19
C ASP A 41 2.31 -0.77 7.49
N THR A 42 2.46 -1.46 8.62
CA THR A 42 2.14 -0.93 9.96
C THR A 42 3.37 -0.48 10.74
N SER A 43 4.59 -0.63 10.20
CA SER A 43 5.83 -0.29 10.91
C SER A 43 5.86 1.17 11.38
N TYR A 44 5.28 2.10 10.60
CA TYR A 44 5.14 3.51 10.97
C TYR A 44 4.30 3.76 12.22
N LEU A 45 3.32 2.89 12.49
CA LEU A 45 2.51 2.96 13.70
C LEU A 45 3.35 2.50 14.90
N GLU A 46 4.03 1.36 14.75
CA GLU A 46 4.88 0.75 15.78
C GLU A 46 6.04 1.67 16.17
N GLU A 47 6.74 2.26 15.19
CA GLU A 47 7.82 3.23 15.41
C GLU A 47 7.34 4.52 16.10
N GLY A 48 6.07 4.92 15.90
CA GLY A 48 5.50 6.10 16.52
C GLY A 48 5.09 5.89 17.99
N GLU A 49 5.00 4.64 18.44
CA GLU A 49 4.69 4.27 19.82
C GLU A 49 5.94 4.14 20.72
N GLU A 50 7.14 4.06 20.13
CA GLU A 50 8.45 4.06 20.82
C GLU A 50 9.01 5.48 21.07
#